data_AF-A0A2S5T8Y5-F1
#
_entry.id   AF-A0A2S5T8Y5-F1
#
_cell.length_a   1.000
_cell.length_b   1.000
_cell.length_c   1.000
_cell.angle_alpha   90.00
_cell.angle_beta   90.00
_cell.angle_gamma   90.00
#
_symmetry.space_group_name_H-M   'P 1'
#
loop_
_entity.id
_entity.type
_entity.pdbx_description
1 polymer ?
#
loop_
_entity_poly.entity_id
_entity_poly.type
_entity_poly.pdbx_seq_one_letter_code
_entity_poly.pdbx_strand_id
1 'polypeptide(L)'
;MDYPDDSGLPSGLPAPSALRILAAHLAAQLPTEEALSLVKRKEYPLIHELAGYHEAVDAINAIAEQLEEAAREAQKAQGLSL
;
A
#
# COMPACT_ATOMS: atom_id res chain seq x y z
N MET A 1 16.92 11.06 -16.99
CA MET A 1 16.28 12.05 -16.13
C MET A 1 14.82 11.65 -16.08
N ASP A 2 14.41 10.92 -15.04
CA ASP A 2 13.01 10.61 -14.79
C ASP A 2 12.36 11.90 -14.28
N TYR A 3 11.62 12.56 -15.17
CA TYR A 3 10.89 13.77 -14.81
C TYR A 3 9.70 13.38 -13.94
N PRO A 4 9.34 14.17 -12.92
CA PRO A 4 8.08 13.95 -12.27
C PRO A 4 6.94 14.08 -13.29
N ASP A 5 5.93 13.23 -13.19
CA ASP A 5 4.71 13.35 -14.00
C ASP A 5 3.92 14.61 -13.62
N ASP A 6 2.80 14.87 -14.31
CA ASP A 6 1.92 16.03 -14.05
C ASP A 6 1.39 16.08 -12.59
N SER A 7 1.57 15.00 -11.80
CA SER A 7 1.20 14.93 -10.39
C SER A 7 2.36 15.25 -9.42
N GLY A 8 3.58 15.48 -9.93
CA GLY A 8 4.77 15.76 -9.11
C GLY A 8 5.48 14.50 -8.60
N LEU A 9 5.09 13.30 -9.05
CA LEU A 9 5.67 12.02 -8.65
C LEU A 9 6.74 11.55 -9.64
N PRO A 10 7.84 10.88 -9.20
CA PRO A 10 8.82 10.28 -10.10
C PRO A 10 8.15 9.45 -11.22
N SER A 11 8.50 9.70 -12.48
CA SER A 11 7.93 8.96 -13.60
C SER A 11 8.14 7.46 -13.46
N GLY A 12 7.10 6.67 -13.71
CA GLY A 12 7.15 5.21 -13.67
C GLY A 12 6.71 4.59 -12.34
N LEU A 13 6.39 5.40 -11.33
CA LEU A 13 5.74 4.91 -10.13
C LEU A 13 4.23 4.70 -10.37
N PRO A 14 3.63 3.65 -9.78
CA PRO A 14 2.20 3.48 -9.83
C PRO A 14 1.51 4.62 -9.07
N ALA A 15 0.36 5.07 -9.60
CA ALA A 15 -0.46 6.05 -8.90
C ALA A 15 -0.87 5.52 -7.50
N PRO A 16 -0.96 6.37 -6.47
CA PRO A 16 -1.38 5.95 -5.13
C PRO A 16 -2.72 5.22 -5.12
N SER A 17 -3.66 5.62 -5.97
CA SER A 17 -4.95 4.95 -6.13
C SER A 17 -4.82 3.50 -6.62
N ALA A 18 -3.87 3.21 -7.51
CA ALA A 18 -3.61 1.86 -7.99
C ALA A 18 -3.03 0.97 -6.87
N LEU A 19 -2.15 1.52 -6.03
CA LEU A 19 -1.62 0.84 -4.85
C LEU A 19 -2.73 0.52 -3.83
N ARG A 20 -3.64 1.46 -3.57
CA ARG A 20 -4.79 1.25 -2.69
C ARG A 20 -5.76 0.19 -3.23
N ILE A 21 -6.00 0.16 -4.54
CA ILE A 21 -6.80 -0.89 -5.19
C ILE A 21 -6.14 -2.26 -5.03
N LEU A 22 -4.82 -2.36 -5.22
CA LEU A 22 -4.08 -3.59 -5.02
C LEU A 22 -4.16 -4.06 -3.56
N ALA A 23 -3.96 -3.16 -2.59
CA ALA A 23 -4.07 -3.46 -1.17
C ALA A 23 -5.47 -3.97 -0.80
N ALA A 24 -6.52 -3.33 -1.30
CA ALA A 24 -7.91 -3.77 -1.09
C ALA A 24 -8.20 -5.13 -1.73
N HIS A 25 -7.66 -5.39 -2.92
CA HIS A 25 -7.80 -6.69 -3.58
C HIS A 25 -7.12 -7.81 -2.79
N LEU A 26 -5.88 -7.57 -2.32
CA LEU A 26 -5.15 -8.51 -1.47
C LEU A 26 -5.90 -8.75 -0.16
N ALA A 27 -6.34 -7.70 0.54
CA ALA A 27 -7.08 -7.83 1.78
C ALA A 27 -8.39 -8.62 1.61
N ALA A 28 -9.11 -8.45 0.50
CA ALA A 28 -10.32 -9.20 0.20
C ALA A 28 -10.07 -10.69 -0.08
N GLN A 29 -8.85 -11.05 -0.52
CA GLN A 29 -8.44 -12.43 -0.71
C GLN A 29 -7.96 -13.11 0.58
N LEU A 30 -7.78 -12.37 1.68
CA LEU A 30 -7.32 -12.91 2.96
C LEU A 30 -8.52 -13.12 3.90
N PRO A 31 -9.01 -14.36 4.08
CA PRO A 31 -10.12 -14.59 4.98
C PRO A 31 -9.63 -14.55 6.43
N THR A 32 -10.04 -13.52 7.18
CA THR A 32 -9.74 -13.36 8.61
C THR A 32 -10.21 -14.58 9.45
N GLU A 33 -11.24 -15.28 9.00
CA GLU A 33 -11.71 -16.52 9.65
C GLU A 33 -10.72 -17.69 9.52
N GLU A 34 -9.92 -17.72 8.45
CA GLU A 34 -8.95 -18.77 8.22
C GLU A 34 -7.80 -18.68 9.24
N ALA A 35 -7.37 -17.46 9.59
CA ALA A 35 -6.39 -17.19 10.65
C ALA A 35 -6.77 -17.85 11.99
N LEU A 36 -8.01 -17.66 12.43
CA LEU A 36 -8.51 -18.22 13.69
C LEU A 36 -8.56 -19.74 13.65
N SER A 37 -8.89 -20.33 12.50
CA SER A 37 -8.90 -21.77 12.32
C SER A 37 -7.48 -22.37 12.38
N LEU A 38 -6.50 -21.69 11.78
CA LEU A 38 -5.09 -22.10 11.75
C LEU A 38 -4.46 -22.05 13.14
N VAL A 39 -4.76 -21.00 13.93
CA VAL A 39 -4.33 -20.90 15.35
C VAL A 39 -4.85 -22.07 16.17
N LYS A 40 -6.14 -22.41 16.02
CA LYS A 40 -6.75 -23.56 16.72
C LYS A 40 -6.10 -24.89 16.34
N ARG A 41 -5.65 -25.02 15.09
CA ARG A 41 -4.99 -26.23 14.55
C ARG A 41 -3.47 -26.24 14.79
N LYS A 42 -2.89 -25.18 15.34
CA LYS A 42 -1.44 -25.01 15.58
C LYS A 42 -0.60 -25.08 14.29
N GLU A 43 -1.15 -24.63 13.17
CA GLU A 43 -0.48 -24.58 11.87
C GLU A 43 0.41 -23.32 11.77
N TYR A 44 1.43 -23.23 12.64
CA TYR A 44 2.26 -22.03 12.78
C TYR A 44 2.92 -21.51 11.49
N PRO A 45 3.37 -22.35 10.53
CA PRO A 45 3.91 -21.86 9.27
C PRO A 45 2.88 -21.07 8.45
N LEU A 46 1.65 -21.59 8.35
CA LEU A 46 0.57 -20.94 7.60
C LEU A 46 0.12 -19.64 8.28
N ILE A 47 0.16 -19.59 9.62
CA ILE A 47 -0.11 -18.35 10.37
C ILE A 47 0.96 -17.30 10.06
N HIS A 48 2.23 -17.70 9.96
CA HIS A 48 3.32 -16.78 9.64
C HIS A 48 3.24 -16.26 8.21
N GLU A 49 2.92 -17.12 7.25
CA GLU A 49 2.66 -16.70 5.87
C GLU A 49 1.51 -15.70 5.81
N LEU A 50 0.40 -16.00 6.49
CA LEU A 50 -0.76 -15.10 6.57
C LEU A 50 -0.41 -13.75 7.20
N ALA A 51 0.38 -13.74 8.28
CA ALA A 51 0.88 -12.50 8.88
C ALA A 51 1.72 -11.69 7.89
N GLY A 52 2.60 -12.34 7.13
CA GLY A 52 3.39 -11.69 6.08
C GLY A 52 2.52 -11.06 4.98
N TYR A 53 1.39 -11.66 4.63
CA TYR A 53 0.42 -11.06 3.72
C TYR A 53 -0.24 -9.80 4.28
N HIS A 54 -0.62 -9.81 5.57
CA HIS A 54 -1.16 -8.61 6.23
C HIS A 54 -0.12 -7.48 6.29
N GLU A 55 1.12 -7.80 6.65
CA GLU A 55 2.23 -6.84 6.64
C GLU A 55 2.49 -6.26 5.24
N ALA A 56 2.37 -7.08 4.19
CA ALA A 56 2.50 -6.60 2.81
C ALA A 56 1.39 -5.62 2.41
N VAL A 57 0.14 -5.88 2.82
CA VAL A 57 -1.00 -4.97 2.59
C VAL A 57 -0.76 -3.62 3.28
N ASP A 58 -0.30 -3.65 4.53
CA ASP A 58 0.00 -2.43 5.31
C ASP A 58 1.15 -1.65 4.68
N ALA A 59 2.21 -2.33 4.24
CA ALA A 59 3.34 -1.71 3.55
C ALA A 59 2.92 -1.03 2.24
N ILE A 60 2.05 -1.66 1.44
CA ILE A 60 1.53 -1.06 0.20
C ILE A 60 0.74 0.22 0.50
N ASN A 61 -0.11 0.19 1.54
CA ASN A 61 -0.86 1.38 1.96
C ASN A 61 0.05 2.51 2.44
N ALA A 62 1.10 2.19 3.21
CA ALA A 62 2.07 3.17 3.67
C ALA A 62 2.85 3.81 2.50
N ILE A 63 3.22 3.02 1.48
CA ILE A 63 3.85 3.54 0.26
C ILE A 63 2.89 4.51 -0.46
N ALA A 64 1.60 4.14 -0.59
CA ALA A 64 0.61 5.01 -1.22
C ALA A 64 0.48 6.35 -0.49
N GLU A 65 0.46 6.34 0.85
CA GLU A 65 0.41 7.54 1.68
C GLU A 65 1.67 8.42 1.52
N GLN A 66 2.87 7.80 1.48
CA GLN A 66 4.12 8.53 1.25
C GLN A 66 4.15 9.23 -0.11
N LEU A 67 3.63 8.57 -1.15
CA LEU A 67 3.52 9.18 -2.48
C LEU A 67 2.51 10.34 -2.49
N GLU A 68 1.36 10.19 -1.82
CA GLU A 68 0.38 11.27 -1.68
C GLU A 68 0.97 12.49 -0.95
N GLU A 69 1.73 12.27 0.13
CA GLU A 69 2.39 13.38 0.83
C GLU A 69 3.46 14.04 -0.03
N ALA A 70 4.31 13.26 -0.71
CA ALA A 70 5.32 13.79 -1.62
C ALA A 70 4.69 14.65 -2.74
N ALA A 71 3.57 14.21 -3.31
CA ALA A 71 2.82 14.98 -4.31
C ALA A 71 2.24 16.28 -3.71
N ARG A 72 1.68 16.24 -2.49
CA ARG A 72 1.19 17.43 -1.78
C ARG A 72 2.31 18.43 -1.48
N GLU A 73 3.46 17.95 -1.01
CA GLU A 73 4.62 18.79 -0.74
C GLU A 73 5.18 19.42 -2.02
N ALA A 74 5.26 18.65 -3.12
CA ALA A 74 5.67 19.17 -4.42
C ALA A 74 4.73 20.28 -4.91
N GLN A 75 3.41 20.10 -4.78
CA GLN A 75 2.41 21.12 -5.13
C GLN A 75 2.52 22.37 -4.24
N LYS A 76 2.70 22.21 -2.93
CA LYS A 76 2.94 23.33 -1.99
C LYS A 76 4.22 24.10 -2.35
N ALA A 77 5.30 23.39 -2.66
CA ALA A 77 6.59 23.98 -3.02
C ALA A 77 6.55 24.76 -4.36
N GLN A 78 5.66 24.38 -5.28
CA GLN A 78 5.45 25.07 -6.55
C GLN A 78 4.59 26.35 -6.43
N GLY A 79 4.14 26.71 -5.22
CA GLY A 79 3.55 28.03 -4.97
C GLY A 79 2.08 28.19 -5.35
N LEU A 80 1.30 27.12 -5.35
CA LEU A 80 -0.17 27.21 -5.31
C LEU A 80 -0.62 27.55 -3.88
N SER A 81 -0.32 28.78 -3.45
CA SER A 81 -1.22 29.48 -2.53
C SER A 81 -2.45 29.85 -3.36
N LEU A 82 -3.54 29.11 -3.19
CA LEU A 82 -4.86 29.71 -3.42
C LEU A 82 -5.08 30.82 -2.38
#